data_AF-A0A3D0PXX6-F1
#
_entry.id   AF-A0A3D0PXX6-F1
#
_cell.length_a   1.000
_cell.length_b   1.000
_cell.length_c   1.000
_cell.angle_alpha   90.00
_cell.angle_beta   90.00
_cell.angle_gamma   90.00
#
_symmetry.space_group_name_H-M   'P 1'
#
loop_
_entity.id
_entity.type
_entity.pdbx_description
1 polymer ?
#
loop_
_entity_poly.entity_id
_entity_poly.type
_entity_poly.pdbx_seq_one_letter_code
_entity_poly.pdbx_strand_id
1 'polypeptide(L)'
;MPFESLYPRVTATRRIQDMCGTWDFQFDPKSVGVEEGWANGLPDPIDMPVPSSFADVFTDKWSREYTGDFWYATKLFVPGEWKDGSVDIRFDSATHNATVYVNGTEVVSHKGG
;
A
#
# COMPACT_ATOMS: atom_id res chain seq x y z
N MET A 1 20.61 -2.62 0.53
CA MET A 1 20.40 -3.05 -0.88
C MET A 1 19.84 -1.84 -1.63
N PRO A 2 20.45 -1.36 -2.71
CA PRO A 2 19.77 -0.36 -3.53
C PRO A 2 18.55 -1.02 -4.17
N PHE A 3 17.37 -0.42 -4.02
CA PHE A 3 16.18 -0.86 -4.76
C PHE A 3 16.47 -0.73 -6.25
N GLU A 4 16.38 -1.82 -7.00
CA GLU A 4 16.51 -1.77 -8.45
C GLU A 4 15.33 -0.98 -9.03
N SER A 5 15.59 0.16 -9.68
CA SER A 5 14.57 0.98 -10.34
C SER A 5 14.07 0.40 -11.66
N LEU A 6 14.41 -0.85 -11.96
CA LEU A 6 14.03 -1.54 -13.18
C LEU A 6 12.51 -1.77 -13.20
N TYR A 7 11.88 -1.45 -14.32
CA TYR A 7 10.46 -1.76 -14.50
C TYR A 7 10.25 -3.28 -14.48
N PRO A 8 9.32 -3.82 -13.67
CA PRO A 8 9.05 -5.24 -13.60
C PRO A 8 8.69 -5.82 -14.97
N ARG A 9 9.28 -6.96 -15.34
CA ARG A 9 8.89 -7.73 -16.52
C ARG A 9 8.80 -9.21 -16.20
N VAL A 10 7.78 -9.89 -16.73
CA VAL A 10 7.72 -11.35 -16.72
C VAL A 10 8.78 -11.89 -17.67
N THR A 11 9.64 -12.77 -17.17
CA THR A 11 10.70 -13.42 -17.95
C THR A 11 10.72 -14.92 -17.66
N ALA A 12 11.72 -15.65 -18.16
CA ALA A 12 11.92 -17.04 -17.75
C ALA A 12 12.12 -17.20 -16.22
N THR A 13 12.66 -16.18 -15.55
CA THR A 13 13.08 -16.24 -14.14
C THR A 13 12.36 -15.23 -13.23
N ARG A 14 11.54 -14.32 -13.78
CA ARG A 14 10.80 -13.29 -13.03
C ARG A 14 9.30 -13.48 -13.22
N ARG A 15 8.54 -13.37 -12.13
CA ARG A 15 7.07 -13.40 -12.10
C ARG A 15 6.58 -12.09 -11.49
N ILE A 16 5.35 -11.71 -11.80
CA ILE A 16 4.70 -10.50 -11.30
C ILE A 16 3.27 -10.90 -10.93
N GLN A 17 2.81 -10.41 -9.79
CA GLN A 17 1.42 -10.41 -9.41
C GLN A 17 1.00 -8.96 -9.25
N ASP A 18 -0.03 -8.56 -10.00
CA ASP A 18 -0.57 -7.21 -9.90
C ASP A 18 -1.30 -7.04 -8.57
N MET A 19 -1.16 -5.86 -7.97
CA MET A 19 -1.86 -5.46 -6.75
C MET A 19 -2.92 -4.38 -7.03
N CYS A 20 -3.10 -3.95 -8.28
CA CYS A 20 -4.17 -3.03 -8.65
C CYS A 20 -5.56 -3.64 -8.39
N GLY A 21 -6.53 -2.80 -8.09
CA GLY A 21 -7.88 -3.22 -7.74
C GLY A 21 -8.47 -2.36 -6.63
N THR A 22 -9.34 -2.97 -5.83
CA THR A 22 -9.96 -2.32 -4.67
C THR A 22 -9.19 -2.67 -3.41
N TRP A 23 -8.76 -1.65 -2.67
CA TRP A 23 -8.06 -1.77 -1.40
C TRP A 23 -8.94 -1.23 -0.29
N ASP A 24 -8.76 -1.76 0.91
CA ASP A 24 -9.28 -1.18 2.13
C ASP A 24 -8.57 0.16 2.37
N PHE A 25 -9.31 1.19 2.75
CA PHE A 25 -8.81 2.54 3.00
C PHE A 25 -9.43 3.13 4.25
N GLN A 26 -8.63 3.86 5.04
CA GLN A 26 -9.13 4.57 6.21
C GLN A 26 -8.30 5.82 6.50
N PHE A 27 -8.97 6.95 6.71
CA PHE A 27 -8.35 8.17 7.21
C PHE A 27 -7.95 8.01 8.69
N ASP A 28 -6.81 8.56 9.08
CA ASP A 28 -6.30 8.56 10.46
C ASP A 28 -6.04 10.01 10.94
N PRO A 29 -7.10 10.81 11.19
CA PRO A 29 -6.99 12.23 11.54
C PRO A 29 -6.28 12.50 12.88
N LYS A 30 -6.08 11.46 13.69
CA LYS A 30 -5.44 11.55 15.00
C LYS A 30 -4.04 10.93 15.01
N SER A 31 -3.57 10.38 13.89
CA SER A 31 -2.28 9.70 13.78
C SER A 31 -2.09 8.58 14.82
N VAL A 32 -3.16 7.81 15.10
CA VAL A 32 -3.15 6.74 16.12
C VAL A 32 -2.93 5.35 15.52
N GLY A 33 -2.99 5.19 14.20
CA GLY A 33 -3.04 3.89 13.55
C GLY A 33 -1.83 3.00 13.83
N VAL A 34 -0.63 3.58 14.01
CA VAL A 34 0.56 2.81 14.41
C VAL A 34 0.42 2.29 15.85
N GLU A 35 0.00 3.14 16.79
CA GLU A 35 -0.17 2.79 18.20
C GLU A 35 -1.29 1.77 18.40
N GLU A 36 -2.39 1.93 17.66
CA GLU A 36 -3.55 1.02 17.69
C GLU A 36 -3.37 -0.24 16.83
N GLY A 37 -2.24 -0.38 16.14
CA GLY A 37 -1.89 -1.61 15.43
C GLY A 37 -2.64 -1.83 14.12
N TRP A 38 -3.06 -0.76 13.42
CA TRP A 38 -3.78 -0.80 12.14
C TRP A 38 -3.00 -1.52 11.03
N ALA A 39 -1.67 -1.67 11.18
CA ALA A 39 -0.83 -2.53 10.33
C ALA A 39 -1.25 -4.01 10.31
N ASN A 40 -2.07 -4.46 11.28
CA ASN A 40 -2.63 -5.81 11.33
C ASN A 40 -4.07 -5.90 10.77
N GLY A 41 -4.68 -4.75 10.43
CA GLY A 41 -6.05 -4.65 9.94
C GLY A 41 -6.66 -3.31 10.31
N LEU A 42 -7.29 -2.66 9.33
CA LEU A 42 -8.00 -1.40 9.54
C LEU A 42 -9.31 -1.64 10.32
N PRO A 43 -9.63 -0.81 11.33
CA PRO A 43 -10.78 -1.06 12.18
C PRO A 43 -12.15 -0.80 11.52
N ASP A 44 -12.22 0.17 10.60
CA ASP A 44 -13.46 0.54 9.89
C ASP A 44 -13.14 1.04 8.47
N PRO A 45 -12.66 0.16 7.57
CA PRO A 45 -12.23 0.55 6.25
C PRO A 45 -13.39 0.76 5.29
N ILE A 46 -13.12 1.54 4.24
CA ILE A 46 -13.94 1.67 3.04
C ILE A 46 -13.16 1.23 1.81
N ASP A 47 -13.88 0.93 0.73
CA ASP A 47 -13.27 0.56 -0.55
C ASP A 47 -12.64 1.76 -1.26
N MET A 48 -11.40 1.61 -1.73
CA MET A 48 -10.67 2.63 -2.49
C MET A 48 -9.99 2.02 -3.73
N PRO A 49 -10.19 2.60 -4.93
CA PRO A 49 -9.52 2.13 -6.14
C PRO A 49 -8.02 2.44 -6.12
N VAL A 50 -7.22 1.46 -6.54
CA VAL A 50 -5.77 1.58 -6.78
C VAL A 50 -5.48 1.11 -8.21
N PRO A 51 -4.81 1.92 -9.05
CA PRO A 51 -4.24 3.24 -8.73
C PRO A 51 -5.27 4.37 -8.83
N SER A 52 -5.32 5.25 -7.84
CA SER A 52 -6.06 6.53 -7.90
C SER A 52 -5.56 7.50 -6.83
N SER A 53 -5.75 8.79 -7.05
CA SER A 53 -5.83 9.75 -5.94
C SER A 53 -7.17 9.56 -5.23
N PHE A 54 -7.20 9.60 -3.89
CA PHE A 54 -8.44 9.41 -3.14
C PHE A 54 -9.37 10.63 -3.22
N ALA A 55 -8.84 11.83 -3.42
CA ALA A 55 -9.56 13.10 -3.23
C ALA A 55 -10.84 13.20 -4.07
N ASP A 56 -10.79 12.78 -5.33
CA ASP A 56 -11.92 12.90 -6.26
C ASP A 56 -12.87 11.68 -6.24
N VAL A 57 -12.59 10.69 -5.38
CA VAL A 57 -13.51 9.56 -5.15
C VAL A 57 -14.67 9.97 -4.24
N PHE A 58 -14.43 10.91 -3.32
CA PHE A 58 -15.43 11.38 -2.36
C PHE A 58 -16.24 12.57 -2.88
N THR A 59 -17.49 12.68 -2.41
CA THR A 59 -18.38 13.80 -2.76
C THR A 59 -18.40 14.91 -1.71
N ASP A 60 -17.96 14.63 -0.48
CA ASP A 60 -17.92 15.62 0.59
C ASP A 60 -16.58 16.37 0.61
N LYS A 61 -16.63 17.61 1.10
CA LYS A 61 -15.48 18.51 1.12
C LYS A 61 -14.38 18.04 2.08
N TRP A 62 -14.75 17.44 3.21
CA TRP A 62 -13.80 17.06 4.25
C TRP A 62 -12.86 15.96 3.75
N SER A 63 -13.40 14.91 3.13
CA SER A 63 -12.59 13.83 2.56
C SER A 63 -11.75 14.27 1.37
N ARG A 64 -12.30 15.11 0.48
CA ARG A 64 -11.56 15.63 -0.69
C ARG A 64 -10.36 16.49 -0.30
N GLU A 65 -10.49 17.27 0.76
CA GLU A 65 -9.46 18.21 1.22
C GLU A 65 -8.65 17.65 2.40
N TYR A 66 -8.81 16.35 2.70
CA TYR A 66 -8.14 15.71 3.82
C TYR A 66 -6.61 15.83 3.70
N THR A 67 -5.98 16.26 4.78
CA THR A 67 -4.52 16.36 4.91
C THR A 67 -4.13 15.77 6.25
N GLY A 68 -3.36 14.69 6.23
CA GLY A 68 -2.96 13.95 7.42
C GLY A 68 -2.61 12.51 7.07
N ASP A 69 -2.54 11.66 8.09
CA ASP A 69 -2.25 10.25 7.91
C ASP A 69 -3.47 9.51 7.38
N PHE A 70 -3.26 8.55 6.49
CA PHE A 70 -4.29 7.67 5.97
C PHE A 70 -3.65 6.33 5.61
N TRP A 71 -4.46 5.28 5.63
CA TRP A 71 -4.00 3.92 5.47
C TRP A 71 -4.66 3.27 4.26
N TYR A 72 -3.87 2.45 3.58
CA TYR A 72 -4.31 1.52 2.53
C TYR A 72 -3.95 0.10 2.99
N ALA A 73 -4.85 -0.86 2.79
CA ALA A 73 -4.60 -2.27 3.05
C ALA A 73 -5.16 -3.15 1.94
N THR A 74 -4.45 -4.23 1.63
CA THR A 74 -4.92 -5.28 0.74
C THR A 74 -4.33 -6.62 1.15
N LYS A 75 -4.92 -7.71 0.66
CA LYS A 75 -4.44 -9.07 0.89
C LYS A 75 -4.05 -9.71 -0.43
N LEU A 76 -2.90 -10.36 -0.43
CA LEU A 76 -2.36 -11.04 -1.60
C LEU A 76 -2.02 -12.48 -1.23
N PHE A 77 -2.32 -13.41 -2.13
CA PHE A 77 -1.84 -14.77 -2.01
C PHE A 77 -0.50 -14.89 -2.73
N VAL A 78 0.57 -15.15 -1.97
CA VAL A 78 1.90 -15.42 -2.53
C VAL A 78 1.95 -16.87 -3.01
N PRO A 79 2.18 -17.14 -4.31
CA PRO A 79 2.24 -18.51 -4.83
C PRO A 79 3.37 -19.31 -4.18
N GLY A 80 3.10 -20.57 -3.84
CA GLY A 80 4.07 -21.43 -3.12
C GLY A 80 5.37 -21.66 -3.89
N GLU A 81 5.32 -21.59 -5.22
CA GLU A 81 6.49 -21.67 -6.10
C GLU A 81 7.49 -20.52 -5.91
N TRP A 82 7.15 -19.44 -5.20
CA TRP A 82 8.06 -18.31 -4.94
C TRP A 82 8.90 -18.48 -3.67
N LYS A 83 8.66 -19.53 -2.87
CA LYS A 83 9.27 -19.74 -1.55
C LYS A 83 10.80 -19.60 -1.52
N ASP A 84 11.48 -20.09 -2.54
CA ASP A 84 12.96 -20.11 -2.61
C ASP A 84 13.53 -18.91 -3.39
N GLY A 85 12.67 -17.99 -3.85
CA GLY A 85 13.05 -16.79 -4.58
C GLY A 85 13.04 -15.52 -3.73
N SER A 86 13.51 -14.42 -4.32
CA SER A 86 13.30 -13.07 -3.76
C SER A 86 11.88 -12.62 -4.04
N VAL A 87 11.19 -12.13 -3.00
CA VAL A 87 9.83 -11.59 -3.09
C VAL A 87 9.89 -10.13 -2.67
N ASP A 88 9.61 -9.24 -3.63
CA ASP A 88 9.63 -7.79 -3.45
C ASP A 88 8.23 -7.21 -3.66
N ILE A 89 7.89 -6.18 -2.90
CA ILE A 89 6.70 -5.35 -3.13
C ILE A 89 7.17 -4.06 -3.81
N ARG A 90 6.50 -3.69 -4.90
CA ARG A 90 6.83 -2.48 -5.65
C ARG A 90 5.60 -1.60 -5.81
N PHE A 91 5.70 -0.38 -5.30
CA PHE A 91 4.81 0.72 -5.62
C PHE A 91 5.50 1.60 -6.68
N ASP A 92 4.78 1.99 -7.73
CA ASP A 92 5.28 3.02 -8.66
C ASP A 92 5.48 4.34 -7.90
N SER A 93 4.50 4.69 -7.07
CA SER A 93 4.60 5.73 -6.06
C SER A 93 3.60 5.52 -4.93
N ALA A 94 3.84 6.20 -3.81
CA ALA A 94 2.91 6.35 -2.71
C ALA A 94 3.04 7.78 -2.18
N THR A 95 2.07 8.62 -2.51
CA THR A 95 2.23 10.08 -2.43
C THR A 95 1.72 10.64 -1.10
N HIS A 96 2.48 11.44 -0.34
CA HIS A 96 3.87 11.88 -0.59
C HIS A 96 4.93 11.07 0.16
N ASN A 97 4.56 10.46 1.28
CA ASN A 97 5.43 9.64 2.11
C ASN A 97 4.64 8.38 2.49
N ALA A 98 5.31 7.24 2.58
CA ALA A 98 4.66 6.01 2.95
C ALA A 98 5.57 5.13 3.79
N THR A 99 4.97 4.41 4.73
CA THR A 99 5.58 3.27 5.43
C THR A 99 4.80 2.02 5.06
N VAL A 100 5.50 0.99 4.62
CA VAL A 100 4.89 -0.28 4.20
C VAL A 100 5.03 -1.29 5.33
N TYR A 101 3.91 -1.93 5.64
CA TYR A 101 3.84 -3.04 6.58
C TYR A 101 3.43 -4.31 5.84
N VAL A 102 4.07 -5.44 6.17
CA VAL A 102 3.71 -6.76 5.67
C VAL A 102 3.48 -7.68 6.86
N ASN A 103 2.27 -8.24 6.96
CA ASN A 103 1.86 -9.08 8.09
C ASN A 103 2.17 -8.40 9.46
N GLY A 104 1.82 -7.13 9.61
CA GLY A 104 2.05 -6.34 10.82
C GLY A 104 3.49 -5.86 11.05
N THR A 105 4.45 -6.24 10.20
CA THR A 105 5.86 -5.86 10.35
C THR A 105 6.24 -4.74 9.39
N GLU A 106 6.85 -3.68 9.89
CA GLU A 106 7.40 -2.59 9.05
C GLU A 106 8.55 -3.13 8.18
N VAL A 107 8.49 -2.89 6.86
CA VAL A 107 9.51 -3.37 5.91
C VAL A 107 10.27 -2.25 5.21
N VAL A 108 9.65 -1.10 4.96
CA VAL A 108 10.31 0.06 4.34
C VAL A 108 9.52 1.35 4.59
N SER A 109 10.22 2.47 4.63
CA SER A 109 9.62 3.81 4.50
C SER A 109 10.25 4.58 3.35
N HIS A 110 9.45 5.41 2.68
CA HIS A 110 9.87 6.23 1.54
C HIS A 110 9.33 7.65 1.68
N LYS A 111 10.16 8.63 1.31
CA LYS A 111 9.82 10.06 1.25
C LYS A 111 10.00 10.55 -0.18
N GLY A 112 8.91 11.04 -0.77
CA GLY A 112 8.81 11.34 -2.20
C GLY A 112 7.64 10.57 -2.80
N GLY A 113 6.76 11.28 -3.51
CA GLY A 113 5.54 10.73 -4.08
C GLY A 113 5.56 10.61 -5.58
#